data_AF-C7Q3A2-F1
#
_entry.id   AF-C7Q3A2-F1
#
_cell.length_a   1.000
_cell.length_b   1.000
_cell.length_c   1.000
_cell.angle_alpha   90.00
_cell.angle_beta   90.00
_cell.angle_gamma   90.00
#
_symmetry.space_group_name_H-M   'P 1'
#
loop_
_entity.id
_entity.type
_entity.pdbx_description
1 polymer ?
#
loop_
_entity_poly.entity_id
_entity_poly.type
_entity_poly.pdbx_seq_one_letter_code
_entity_poly.pdbx_strand_id
1 'polypeptide(L)'
;MNDVLRLPEPEPEWDSALRYQGENRNPVRQVSLWARSDGFKEAAVMRVLFSDVVRRLRLRAEESWDDLGAVEVATFRLRGIDFAVSHPTSDEGLTSVFLKGVLAEEERRDAVLQLLTVLAVDWSAIEFWRSSDGTYVPQR
;
A
#
# COMPACT_ATOMS: atom_id res chain seq x y z
N MET A 1 -7.11 -14.41 15.86
CA MET A 1 -5.95 -14.51 14.95
C MET A 1 -6.53 -14.34 13.57
N ASN A 2 -6.47 -13.13 13.01
CA ASN A 2 -6.97 -12.90 11.66
C ASN A 2 -5.99 -13.62 10.70
N ASP A 3 -6.50 -14.47 9.82
CA ASP A 3 -5.67 -15.18 8.85
C ASP A 3 -5.05 -14.17 7.89
N VAL A 4 -3.75 -13.95 8.02
CA VAL A 4 -3.00 -13.04 7.14
C VAL A 4 -2.74 -13.74 5.81
N LEU A 5 -3.08 -13.07 4.72
CA LEU A 5 -2.88 -13.56 3.36
C LEU A 5 -1.40 -13.44 2.96
N ARG A 6 -0.88 -14.51 2.36
CA ARG A 6 0.47 -14.54 1.79
C ARG A 6 0.43 -14.03 0.35
N LEU A 7 1.38 -13.16 0.03
CA LEU A 7 1.60 -12.73 -1.34
C LEU A 7 2.60 -13.63 -2.06
N PRO A 8 2.48 -13.82 -3.39
CA PRO A 8 3.48 -14.51 -4.17
C PRO A 8 4.84 -13.78 -4.14
N GLU A 9 5.88 -14.44 -4.62
CA GLU A 9 7.16 -13.78 -4.90
C GLU A 9 7.01 -12.68 -5.95
N PRO A 10 7.92 -11.69 -5.99
CA PRO A 10 7.96 -10.70 -7.06
C PRO A 10 8.06 -11.37 -8.44
N GLU A 11 7.39 -10.82 -9.45
CA GLU A 11 7.59 -11.34 -10.81
C GLU A 11 9.08 -11.22 -11.18
N PRO A 12 9.69 -12.27 -11.76
CA PRO A 12 11.11 -12.28 -12.10
C PRO A 12 11.51 -11.11 -13.00
N GLU A 13 10.64 -10.74 -13.93
CA GLU A 13 10.84 -9.67 -14.90
C GLU A 13 10.67 -8.26 -14.34
N TRP A 14 10.19 -8.06 -13.11
CA TRP A 14 10.05 -6.71 -12.57
C TRP A 14 11.39 -6.13 -12.13
N ASP A 15 11.76 -4.95 -12.64
CA ASP A 15 12.89 -4.19 -12.11
C ASP A 15 12.67 -3.74 -10.65
N SER A 16 13.72 -3.26 -9.98
CA SER A 16 13.55 -2.58 -8.69
C SER A 16 12.67 -1.33 -8.82
N ALA A 17 11.77 -1.10 -7.87
CA ALA A 17 10.93 0.10 -7.86
C ALA A 17 11.73 1.41 -7.65
N LEU A 18 12.99 1.32 -7.22
CA LEU A 18 13.84 2.46 -6.83
C LEU A 18 14.47 3.23 -8.01
N ARG A 19 14.49 2.69 -9.22
CA ARG A 19 15.24 3.27 -10.37
C ARG A 19 14.31 3.68 -11.52
N TYR A 20 14.85 4.47 -12.44
CA TYR A 20 14.24 4.71 -13.75
C TYR A 20 14.06 3.36 -14.45
N GLN A 21 12.80 2.97 -14.65
CA GLN A 21 12.44 1.64 -15.12
C GLN A 21 12.71 1.52 -16.62
N GLY A 22 13.41 0.45 -17.01
CA GLY A 22 13.73 0.14 -18.41
C GLY A 22 12.53 -0.46 -19.15
N GLU A 23 12.78 -1.51 -19.93
CA GLU A 23 11.73 -2.27 -20.64
C GLU A 23 10.95 -3.21 -19.70
N ASN A 24 11.56 -3.59 -18.57
CA ASN A 24 11.08 -4.54 -17.58
C ASN A 24 10.39 -3.84 -16.39
N ARG A 25 9.35 -3.05 -16.72
CA ARG A 25 8.76 -2.09 -15.78
C ARG A 25 8.02 -2.78 -14.65
N ASN A 26 8.56 -2.65 -13.45
CA ASN A 26 7.79 -2.83 -12.23
C ASN A 26 6.55 -1.92 -12.30
N PRO A 27 5.33 -2.45 -12.03
CA PRO A 27 4.11 -1.65 -12.12
C PRO A 27 4.10 -0.44 -11.17
N VAL A 28 4.96 -0.46 -10.13
CA VAL A 28 5.11 0.65 -9.19
C VAL A 28 6.49 1.30 -9.27
N ARG A 29 6.51 2.61 -9.10
CA ARG A 29 7.75 3.40 -8.96
C ARG A 29 7.83 3.96 -7.54
N GLN A 30 8.87 3.61 -6.79
CA GLN A 30 9.07 4.14 -5.45
C GLN A 30 9.25 5.66 -5.51
N VAL A 31 8.65 6.33 -4.53
CA VAL A 31 8.84 7.75 -4.27
C VAL A 31 9.39 7.87 -2.84
N SER A 32 10.19 8.91 -2.58
CA SER A 32 10.66 9.16 -1.23
C SER A 32 9.52 9.69 -0.37
N LEU A 33 9.39 9.17 0.85
CA LEU A 33 8.44 9.67 1.85
C LEU A 33 8.61 11.17 2.08
N TRP A 34 9.85 11.65 2.21
CA TRP A 34 10.18 13.07 2.42
C TRP A 34 9.74 13.98 1.28
N ALA A 35 9.67 13.46 0.05
CA ALA A 35 9.22 14.22 -1.11
C ALA A 35 7.69 14.27 -1.23
N ARG A 36 6.94 13.49 -0.44
CA ARG A 36 5.49 13.29 -0.60
C ARG A 36 4.69 13.25 0.69
N SER A 37 5.26 13.58 1.85
CA SER A 37 4.66 13.34 3.18
C SER A 37 3.30 14.00 3.43
N ASP A 38 2.88 14.97 2.63
CA ASP A 38 1.61 15.67 2.77
C ASP A 38 0.45 15.03 1.97
N GLY A 39 -0.78 15.20 2.46
CA GLY A 39 -2.00 14.95 1.67
C GLY A 39 -2.38 13.48 1.48
N PHE A 40 -1.75 12.55 2.19
CA PHE A 40 -2.18 11.15 2.25
C PHE A 40 -3.37 10.98 3.18
N LYS A 41 -4.37 10.23 2.71
CA LYS A 41 -5.53 9.82 3.51
C LYS A 41 -5.66 8.31 3.47
N GLU A 42 -5.92 7.70 4.62
CA GLU A 42 -6.15 6.27 4.68
C GLU A 42 -7.40 5.90 3.88
N ALA A 43 -7.28 4.84 3.10
CA ALA A 43 -8.35 4.30 2.27
C ALA A 43 -8.81 2.93 2.78
N ALA A 44 -7.88 2.11 3.25
CA ALA A 44 -8.19 0.74 3.66
C ALA A 44 -7.12 0.17 4.61
N VAL A 45 -7.47 -0.94 5.26
CA VAL A 45 -6.56 -1.82 6.00
C VAL A 45 -6.62 -3.20 5.38
N MET A 46 -5.46 -3.79 5.06
CA MET A 46 -5.33 -5.10 4.43
C MET A 46 -4.87 -6.17 5.41
N ARG A 47 -5.40 -7.38 5.26
CA ARG A 47 -4.91 -8.63 5.87
C ARG A 47 -3.68 -9.17 5.15
N VAL A 48 -2.71 -8.31 4.91
CA VAL A 48 -1.46 -8.67 4.23
C VAL A 48 -0.32 -8.06 5.04
N LEU A 49 0.76 -8.81 5.23
CA LEU A 49 1.95 -8.31 5.93
C LEU A 49 2.62 -7.19 5.13
N PHE A 50 3.04 -6.13 5.82
CA PHE A 50 3.77 -5.03 5.20
C PHE A 50 5.06 -5.51 4.52
N SER A 51 5.79 -6.41 5.17
CA SER A 51 7.01 -7.02 4.62
C SER A 51 6.73 -7.80 3.32
N ASP A 52 5.58 -8.48 3.22
CA ASP A 52 5.17 -9.18 2.00
C ASP A 52 4.83 -8.18 0.89
N VAL A 53 4.16 -7.06 1.19
CA VAL A 53 3.90 -5.98 0.22
C VAL A 53 5.20 -5.37 -0.30
N VAL A 54 6.11 -4.99 0.61
CA VAL A 54 7.40 -4.38 0.27
C VAL A 54 8.23 -5.33 -0.60
N ARG A 55 8.29 -6.61 -0.21
CA ARG A 55 8.98 -7.66 -0.98
C ARG A 55 8.37 -7.80 -2.36
N ARG A 56 7.06 -8.10 -2.46
CA ARG A 56 6.32 -8.31 -3.71
C ARG A 56 6.55 -7.19 -4.72
N LEU A 57 6.47 -5.94 -4.25
CA LEU A 57 6.60 -4.74 -5.08
C LEU A 57 8.05 -4.28 -5.28
N ARG A 58 9.04 -4.98 -4.70
CA ARG A 58 10.46 -4.60 -4.70
C ARG A 58 10.69 -3.16 -4.23
N LEU A 59 9.96 -2.77 -3.18
CA LEU A 59 10.07 -1.48 -2.50
C LEU A 59 11.14 -1.54 -1.42
N ARG A 60 11.51 -0.36 -0.92
CA ARG A 60 12.29 -0.18 0.30
C ARG A 60 11.40 0.49 1.34
N ALA A 61 11.32 -0.10 2.53
CA ALA A 61 10.70 0.52 3.69
C ALA A 61 11.52 1.73 4.17
N GLU A 62 10.84 2.79 4.53
CA GLU A 62 11.35 3.98 5.19
C GLU A 62 10.74 4.02 6.59
N GLU A 63 11.55 4.31 7.61
CA GLU A 63 11.06 4.48 8.98
C GLU A 63 10.55 5.91 9.16
N SER A 64 9.40 6.04 9.83
CA SER A 64 8.83 7.32 10.24
C SER A 64 8.34 7.22 11.69
N TRP A 65 8.03 8.37 12.25
CA TRP A 65 7.34 8.49 13.52
C TRP A 65 5.97 9.09 13.27
N ASP A 66 4.94 8.50 13.87
CA ASP A 66 3.61 9.07 13.99
C ASP A 66 3.27 9.24 15.48
N ASP A 67 2.15 9.89 15.80
CA ASP A 67 1.71 10.14 17.18
C ASP A 67 1.61 8.86 18.03
N LEU A 68 1.47 7.71 17.37
CA LEU A 68 1.34 6.38 17.97
C LEU A 68 2.67 5.59 18.07
N GLY A 69 3.78 6.15 17.61
CA GLY A 69 5.12 5.54 17.70
C GLY A 69 5.82 5.37 16.35
N ALA A 70 6.81 4.48 16.32
CA ALA A 70 7.55 4.17 15.09
C ALA A 70 6.65 3.38 14.12
N VAL A 71 6.71 3.78 12.85
CA VAL A 71 5.97 3.14 11.76
C VAL A 71 6.92 2.88 10.60
N GLU A 72 6.79 1.71 9.97
CA GLU A 72 7.39 1.48 8.67
C GLU A 72 6.44 1.96 7.58
N VAL A 73 6.97 2.66 6.59
CA VAL A 73 6.19 3.22 5.47
C VAL A 73 6.92 2.94 4.16
N ALA A 74 6.17 2.60 3.12
CA ALA A 74 6.68 2.61 1.75
C ALA A 74 5.76 3.48 0.88
N THR A 75 6.32 4.48 0.20
CA THR A 75 5.56 5.31 -0.74
C THR A 75 5.92 5.01 -2.18
N PHE A 76 4.92 4.94 -3.05
CA PHE A 76 5.13 4.58 -4.45
C PHE A 76 4.01 5.15 -5.32
N ARG A 77 4.27 5.19 -6.62
CA ARG A 77 3.29 5.57 -7.62
C ARG A 77 2.87 4.35 -8.43
N LEU A 78 1.56 4.15 -8.56
CA LEU A 78 0.94 3.15 -9.43
C LEU A 78 -0.03 3.87 -10.37
N ARG A 79 0.17 3.73 -11.68
CA ARG A 79 -0.71 4.31 -12.72
C ARG A 79 -1.03 5.81 -12.51
N GLY A 80 -0.06 6.58 -12.02
CA GLY A 80 -0.20 8.02 -11.82
C GLY A 80 -0.68 8.43 -10.42
N ILE A 81 -1.19 7.49 -9.62
CA ILE A 81 -1.69 7.75 -8.27
C ILE A 81 -0.57 7.44 -7.26
N ASP A 82 -0.38 8.32 -6.28
CA ASP A 82 0.57 8.09 -5.19
C ASP A 82 -0.10 7.32 -4.05
N PHE A 83 0.54 6.23 -3.65
CA PHE A 83 0.18 5.36 -2.55
C PHE A 83 1.23 5.49 -1.44
N ALA A 84 0.78 5.32 -0.21
CA ALA A 84 1.63 4.91 0.89
C ALA A 84 1.03 3.65 1.51
N VAL A 85 1.88 2.71 1.90
CA VAL A 85 1.50 1.62 2.79
C VAL A 85 2.27 1.78 4.08
N SER A 86 1.62 1.55 5.21
CA SER A 86 2.29 1.64 6.50
C SER A 86 1.82 0.57 7.48
N HIS A 87 2.64 0.44 8.51
CA HIS A 87 2.49 -0.55 9.54
C HIS A 87 3.12 -0.06 10.84
N PRO A 88 2.41 -0.12 11.99
CA PRO A 88 3.03 0.11 13.29
C PRO A 88 4.07 -0.96 13.57
N THR A 89 5.29 -0.57 13.97
CA THR A 89 6.36 -1.56 14.26
C THR A 89 6.02 -2.48 15.43
N SER A 90 4.97 -2.17 16.20
CA SER A 90 4.51 -2.93 17.37
C SER A 90 3.44 -3.98 17.08
N ASP A 91 2.87 -4.04 15.87
CA ASP A 91 1.72 -4.89 15.57
C ASP A 91 1.85 -5.55 14.19
N GLU A 92 2.41 -6.76 14.11
CA GLU A 92 2.74 -7.49 12.88
C GLU A 92 1.55 -7.97 12.01
N GLY A 93 0.31 -7.52 12.23
CA GLY A 93 -0.87 -8.14 11.60
C GLY A 93 -1.33 -7.57 10.26
N LEU A 94 -1.42 -6.24 10.14
CA LEU A 94 -2.18 -5.58 9.09
C LEU A 94 -1.39 -4.43 8.44
N THR A 95 -1.70 -4.16 7.17
CA THR A 95 -1.10 -3.05 6.42
C THR A 95 -2.15 -2.00 6.11
N SER A 96 -1.95 -0.77 6.58
CA SER A 96 -2.79 0.37 6.18
C SER A 96 -2.38 0.88 4.81
N VAL A 97 -3.37 1.23 4.00
CA VAL A 97 -3.21 1.76 2.64
C VAL A 97 -3.70 3.20 2.61
N PHE A 98 -2.86 4.10 2.11
CA PHE A 98 -3.14 5.52 1.99
C PHE A 98 -3.04 5.95 0.54
N LEU A 99 -3.89 6.90 0.17
CA LEU A 99 -3.91 7.52 -1.15
C LEU A 99 -3.70 9.02 -1.01
N LYS A 100 -2.88 9.59 -1.90
CA LYS A 100 -2.66 11.04 -1.92
C LYS A 100 -3.73 11.75 -2.74
N GLY A 101 -4.24 12.85 -2.20
CA GLY A 101 -5.19 13.74 -2.89
C GLY A 101 -6.65 13.53 -2.51
N VAL A 102 -7.54 14.25 -3.20
CA VAL A 102 -8.99 14.13 -3.04
C VAL A 102 -9.54 13.36 -4.23
N LEU A 103 -9.85 12.09 -4.02
CA LEU A 103 -10.42 11.20 -5.03
C LEU A 103 -11.90 10.98 -4.73
N ALA A 104 -12.72 10.86 -5.78
CA ALA A 104 -14.09 10.38 -5.63
C ALA A 104 -14.09 8.94 -5.08
N GLU A 105 -15.19 8.50 -4.46
CA GLU A 105 -15.25 7.18 -3.82
C GLU A 105 -15.01 6.03 -4.80
N GLU A 106 -15.55 6.14 -6.02
CA GLU A 106 -15.32 5.18 -7.11
C GLU A 106 -13.85 5.15 -7.54
N GLU A 107 -13.24 6.32 -7.78
CA GLU A 107 -11.83 6.42 -8.15
C GLU A 107 -10.90 5.86 -7.06
N ARG A 108 -11.24 6.10 -5.79
CA ARG A 108 -10.51 5.55 -4.64
C ARG A 108 -10.60 4.03 -4.62
N ARG A 109 -11.79 3.48 -4.87
CA ARG A 109 -12.02 2.03 -4.93
C ARG A 109 -11.24 1.41 -6.09
N ASP A 110 -11.27 2.03 -7.26
CA ASP A 110 -10.54 1.57 -8.45
C ASP A 110 -9.02 1.61 -8.24
N ALA A 111 -8.50 2.64 -7.57
CA ALA A 111 -7.09 2.72 -7.21
C ALA A 111 -6.67 1.55 -6.31
N VAL A 112 -7.45 1.23 -5.28
CA VAL A 112 -7.18 0.09 -4.39
C VAL A 112 -7.31 -1.24 -5.13
N LEU A 113 -8.30 -1.40 -6.03
CA LEU A 113 -8.41 -2.60 -6.87
C LEU A 113 -7.18 -2.80 -7.76
N GLN A 114 -6.61 -1.72 -8.30
CA GLN A 114 -5.37 -1.79 -9.08
C GLN A 114 -4.18 -2.24 -8.21
N LEU A 115 -4.07 -1.75 -6.98
CA LEU A 115 -3.07 -2.22 -6.03
C LEU A 115 -3.23 -3.72 -5.74
N LEU A 116 -4.43 -4.16 -5.39
CA LEU A 116 -4.74 -5.57 -5.10
C LEU A 116 -4.40 -6.48 -6.29
N THR A 117 -4.71 -6.04 -7.51
CA THR A 117 -4.36 -6.74 -8.75
C THR A 117 -2.85 -6.96 -8.86
N VAL A 118 -2.05 -5.93 -8.59
CA VAL A 118 -0.57 -6.04 -8.63
C VAL A 118 -0.05 -6.96 -7.51
N LEU A 119 -0.67 -6.92 -6.35
CA LEU A 119 -0.37 -7.81 -5.23
C LEU A 119 -0.85 -9.25 -5.47
N ALA A 120 -1.58 -9.52 -6.57
CA ALA A 120 -2.17 -10.80 -6.92
C ALA A 120 -3.14 -11.34 -5.84
N VAL A 121 -3.92 -10.42 -5.25
CA VAL A 121 -5.01 -10.73 -4.32
C VAL A 121 -6.29 -10.02 -4.77
N ASP A 122 -7.43 -10.43 -4.24
CA ASP A 122 -8.72 -9.81 -4.51
C ASP A 122 -9.20 -8.92 -3.35
N TRP A 123 -10.43 -8.43 -3.43
CA TRP A 123 -11.03 -7.55 -2.43
C TRP A 123 -11.15 -8.20 -1.03
N SER A 124 -11.11 -9.53 -0.94
CA SER A 124 -11.11 -10.24 0.36
C SER A 124 -9.82 -9.97 1.17
N ALA A 125 -8.79 -9.40 0.56
CA ALA A 125 -7.61 -8.94 1.31
C ALA A 125 -7.88 -7.69 2.16
N ILE A 126 -8.96 -6.95 1.90
CA ILE A 126 -9.34 -5.78 2.68
C ILE A 126 -10.06 -6.25 3.95
N GLU A 127 -9.57 -5.85 5.12
CA GLU A 127 -10.26 -6.05 6.40
C GLU A 127 -11.21 -4.89 6.68
N PHE A 128 -10.72 -3.66 6.49
CA PHE A 128 -11.49 -2.43 6.72
C PHE A 128 -11.38 -1.51 5.52
N TRP A 129 -12.52 -0.97 5.09
CA TRP A 129 -12.60 0.11 4.12
C TRP A 129 -12.94 1.40 4.83
N ARG A 130 -12.23 2.50 4.55
CA ARG A 130 -12.56 3.81 5.10
C ARG A 130 -13.47 4.54 4.12
N SER A 131 -14.74 4.71 4.45
CA SER A 131 -15.71 5.44 3.61
C SER A 131 -15.35 6.93 3.49
N SER A 132 -16.00 7.62 2.55
CA SER A 132 -15.75 9.04 2.27
C SER A 132 -16.07 9.96 3.46
N ASP A 133 -17.00 9.55 4.32
CA ASP A 133 -17.35 10.21 5.60
C ASP A 133 -16.35 9.93 6.74
N GLY A 134 -15.33 9.09 6.50
CA GLY A 134 -14.30 8.72 7.46
C GLY A 134 -14.62 7.51 8.34
N THR A 135 -15.77 6.87 8.17
CA THR A 135 -16.17 5.66 8.92
C THR A 135 -15.40 4.42 8.44
N TYR A 136 -15.04 3.51 9.35
CA TYR A 136 -14.50 2.20 8.99
C TYR A 136 -15.63 1.20 8.77
N VAL A 137 -15.67 0.61 7.57
CA VAL A 137 -16.62 -0.42 7.18
C VAL A 137 -15.87 -1.76 7.08
N PRO A 138 -16.10 -2.71 8.00
CA PRO A 138 -15.48 -4.02 7.92
C PRO A 138 -15.93 -4.75 6.65
N GLN A 139 -14.99 -5.40 5.98
CA GLN A 139 -15.24 -6.20 4.78
C GLN A 139 -15.16 -7.68 5.21
N ARG A 140 -16.28 -8.41 5.08
CA ARG A 140 -16.36 -9.84 5.39
C ARG A 140 -16.14 -10.68 4.15
#